data_AF-A0A3B0YYG5-F1
#
_entry.id   AF-A0A3B0YYG5-F1
#
_cell.length_a   1.000
_cell.length_b   1.000
_cell.length_c   1.000
_cell.angle_alpha   90.00
_cell.angle_beta   90.00
_cell.angle_gamma   90.00
#
_symmetry.space_group_name_H-M   'P 1'
#
loop_
_entity.id
_entity.type
_entity.pdbx_description
1 polymer ?
#
loop_
_entity_poly.entity_id
_entity_poly.type
_entity_poly.pdbx_seq_one_letter_code
_entity_poly.pdbx_strand_id
1 'polypeptide(L)'
;MRCSKYRGLLSVFLLLGLTSFTVASQNTNFLGIKLVDIPAGSFEMGSCKMTDGMHKENRKRIFLGLPKVDPGCGTVEKNINDNETPRHTVNIQTFKMAIMPVTVGQYKKYLDAIGEINSKDDWGLYTEEFKRLNSFGDNMPVVQVSWHEAQDFIRWLNENKPQDDPYIYRMPSEAEWEYACQAGNKQRYCGSDNVFDVGWVNRNETESQREVTSKSPNAWGLYGMSGSIWQWVEDVYHDNYFGAPTDGSAWKTLSMNDDDILQQKIKTVVQTADNEQKERVETALTIERLRYDAGIKEQHGTQIKSENVATRVLRGGSWRFSESFARSTYRLAGEPGNWYYGNGFRVAASLQ
;
A
#
# COMPACT_ATOMS: atom_id res chain seq x y z
N MET A 1 76.54 51.44 25.90
CA MET A 1 75.54 52.28 26.60
C MET A 1 74.21 52.20 25.86
N ARG A 2 73.14 51.84 26.59
CA ARG A 2 71.69 52.01 26.29
C ARG A 2 71.11 51.29 25.06
N CYS A 3 69.89 50.75 25.06
CA CYS A 3 68.94 50.29 26.08
C CYS A 3 67.77 49.64 25.30
N SER A 4 67.33 48.44 25.71
CA SER A 4 65.96 47.89 25.72
C SER A 4 64.91 48.39 24.71
N LYS A 5 64.23 47.45 24.01
CA LYS A 5 62.83 47.09 24.34
C LYS A 5 62.32 45.82 23.63
N TYR A 6 61.80 44.94 24.48
CA TYR A 6 61.02 43.73 24.20
C TYR A 6 59.77 43.98 23.36
N ARG A 7 59.43 43.02 22.49
CA ARG A 7 58.05 42.68 22.13
C ARG A 7 57.92 41.17 22.02
N GLY A 8 57.24 40.57 23.00
CA GLY A 8 56.88 39.15 22.99
C GLY A 8 55.77 38.89 21.98
N LEU A 9 55.92 37.81 21.20
CA LEU A 9 54.84 37.24 20.40
C LEU A 9 53.94 36.41 21.31
N LEU A 10 52.65 36.75 21.35
CA LEU A 10 51.59 35.87 21.85
C LEU A 10 51.41 34.72 20.84
N SER A 11 51.73 33.49 21.24
CA SER A 11 51.29 32.28 20.54
C SER A 11 49.84 31.99 20.91
N VAL A 12 48.93 32.23 19.97
CA VAL A 12 47.53 31.80 20.06
C VAL A 12 47.47 30.32 19.66
N PHE A 13 47.30 29.43 20.64
CA PHE A 13 46.96 28.04 20.40
C PHE A 13 45.47 27.95 20.01
N LEU A 14 45.20 27.80 18.72
CA LEU A 14 43.86 27.46 18.23
C LEU A 14 43.64 25.96 18.43
N LEU A 15 43.03 25.58 19.55
CA LEU A 15 42.52 24.23 19.78
C LEU A 15 41.31 24.00 18.85
N LEU A 16 41.56 23.47 17.66
CA LEU A 16 40.52 22.90 16.80
C LEU A 16 40.01 21.62 17.47
N GLY A 17 38.88 21.73 18.15
CA GLY A 17 38.11 20.59 18.60
C GLY A 17 37.60 19.80 17.40
N LEU A 18 38.22 18.66 17.13
CA LEU A 18 37.69 17.65 16.21
C LEU A 18 36.63 16.85 16.95
N THR A 19 35.39 17.35 16.97
CA THR A 19 34.22 16.48 17.22
C THR A 19 33.79 15.88 15.89
N SER A 20 34.49 14.83 15.46
CA SER A 20 34.00 13.94 14.42
C SER A 20 33.02 12.97 15.05
N PHE A 21 31.73 13.33 15.07
CA PHE A 21 30.65 12.35 15.14
C PHE A 21 29.87 12.41 13.84
N THR A 22 30.31 11.61 12.87
CA THR A 22 29.42 11.09 11.84
C THR A 22 29.32 9.60 12.07
N VAL A 23 28.43 9.21 12.99
CA VAL A 23 27.80 7.90 12.87
C VAL A 23 26.87 8.05 11.68
N ALA A 24 27.24 7.48 10.54
CA ALA A 24 26.26 7.17 9.52
C ALA A 24 25.28 6.20 10.18
N SER A 25 24.16 6.72 10.70
CA SER A 25 23.12 5.89 11.30
C SER A 25 22.71 4.87 10.25
N GLN A 26 22.85 3.60 10.59
CA GLN A 26 22.48 2.50 9.73
C GLN A 26 21.00 2.68 9.36
N ASN A 27 20.71 3.00 8.09
CA ASN A 27 19.35 2.92 7.52
C ASN A 27 18.89 1.46 7.36
N THR A 28 19.32 0.58 8.26
CA THR A 28 19.06 -0.85 8.26
C THR A 28 18.63 -1.22 9.67
N ASN A 29 17.44 -1.81 9.80
CA ASN A 29 16.97 -2.24 11.12
C ASN A 29 17.69 -3.50 11.61
N PHE A 30 17.38 -3.92 12.84
CA PHE A 30 18.01 -5.09 13.47
C PHE A 30 17.82 -6.41 12.71
N LEU A 31 16.77 -6.52 11.86
CA LEU A 31 16.52 -7.70 11.04
C LEU A 31 17.33 -7.71 9.72
N GLY A 32 17.91 -6.56 9.35
CA GLY A 32 18.60 -6.36 8.07
C GLY A 32 17.74 -5.71 6.98
N ILE A 33 16.56 -5.15 7.32
CA ILE A 33 15.71 -4.42 6.36
C ILE A 33 16.32 -3.04 6.13
N LYS A 34 16.77 -2.79 4.89
CA LYS A 34 17.25 -1.48 4.45
C LYS A 34 16.07 -0.58 4.11
N LEU A 35 16.02 0.62 4.68
CA LEU A 35 14.98 1.61 4.45
C LEU A 35 15.54 2.90 3.82
N VAL A 36 14.72 3.59 3.05
CA VAL A 36 14.99 4.94 2.53
C VAL A 36 13.96 5.92 3.07
N ASP A 37 14.37 7.18 3.23
CA ASP A 37 13.47 8.28 3.59
C ASP A 37 12.61 8.66 2.39
N ILE A 38 11.31 8.71 2.62
CA ILE A 38 10.31 9.18 1.67
C ILE A 38 9.90 10.60 2.09
N PRO A 39 10.14 11.61 1.25
CA PRO A 39 9.90 13.00 1.62
C PRO A 39 8.40 13.29 1.68
N ALA A 40 8.00 14.15 2.62
CA ALA A 40 6.64 14.69 2.62
C ALA A 40 6.36 15.44 1.30
N GLY A 41 5.11 15.40 0.85
CA GLY A 41 4.71 16.05 -0.40
C GLY A 41 3.28 15.74 -0.77
N SER A 42 2.84 16.26 -1.91
CA SER A 42 1.51 16.00 -2.45
C SER A 42 1.63 15.37 -3.82
N PHE A 43 0.74 14.45 -4.16
CA PHE A 43 0.71 13.83 -5.48
C PHE A 43 -0.72 13.52 -5.93
N GLU A 44 -0.86 13.28 -7.24
CA GLU A 44 -2.11 12.86 -7.85
C GLU A 44 -2.20 11.33 -7.84
N MET A 45 -2.99 10.80 -6.90
CA MET A 45 -3.29 9.37 -6.80
C MET A 45 -4.38 8.99 -7.80
N GLY A 46 -4.22 7.83 -8.43
CA GLY A 46 -5.18 7.28 -9.38
C GLY A 46 -5.08 7.89 -10.79
N SER A 47 -6.06 7.53 -11.60
CA SER A 47 -6.07 7.77 -13.04
C SER A 47 -7.30 8.56 -13.49
N CYS A 48 -7.12 9.30 -14.58
CA CYS A 48 -8.18 9.97 -15.30
C CYS A 48 -8.67 9.05 -16.43
N LYS A 49 -9.96 8.73 -16.41
CA LYS A 49 -10.59 7.81 -17.37
C LYS A 49 -11.78 8.47 -18.04
N MET A 50 -11.91 8.24 -19.34
CA MET A 50 -13.14 8.51 -20.07
C MET A 50 -14.12 7.35 -19.86
N THR A 51 -15.33 7.61 -19.37
CA THR A 51 -16.32 6.56 -19.17
C THR A 51 -16.93 6.12 -20.52
N ASP A 52 -17.49 4.91 -20.57
CA ASP A 52 -18.18 4.40 -21.77
C ASP A 52 -19.33 5.30 -22.22
N GLY A 53 -20.05 5.89 -21.24
CA GLY A 53 -21.09 6.88 -21.48
C GLY A 53 -20.54 8.11 -22.20
N MET A 54 -19.39 8.63 -21.73
CA MET A 54 -18.73 9.76 -22.38
C MET A 54 -18.15 9.40 -23.74
N HIS A 55 -17.66 8.17 -23.95
CA HIS A 55 -17.27 7.70 -25.28
C HIS A 55 -18.45 7.67 -26.25
N LYS A 56 -19.62 7.16 -25.81
CA LYS A 56 -20.84 7.13 -26.60
C LYS A 56 -21.34 8.52 -26.95
N GLU A 57 -21.31 9.43 -25.98
CA GLU A 57 -21.67 10.83 -26.18
C GLU A 57 -20.68 11.52 -27.14
N ASN A 58 -19.38 11.30 -26.97
CA ASN A 58 -18.36 11.85 -27.87
C ASN A 58 -18.52 11.38 -29.31
N ARG A 59 -18.97 10.14 -29.57
CA ARG A 59 -19.31 9.69 -30.93
C ARG A 59 -20.44 10.52 -31.54
N LYS A 60 -21.49 10.84 -30.77
CA LYS A 60 -22.60 11.70 -31.22
C LYS A 60 -22.14 13.12 -31.46
N ARG A 61 -21.34 13.69 -30.55
CA ARG A 61 -20.84 15.07 -30.64
C ARG A 61 -19.95 15.26 -31.86
N ILE A 62 -19.05 14.31 -32.14
CA ILE A 62 -18.25 14.31 -33.37
C ILE A 62 -19.15 14.33 -34.61
N PHE A 63 -20.17 13.48 -34.67
CA PHE A 63 -21.12 13.44 -35.78
C PHE A 63 -21.88 14.77 -35.97
N LEU A 64 -22.20 15.46 -34.86
CA LEU A 64 -22.89 16.75 -34.86
C LEU A 64 -21.96 17.96 -35.02
N GLY A 65 -20.65 17.77 -35.17
CA GLY A 65 -19.67 18.88 -35.21
C GLY A 65 -19.50 19.62 -33.88
N LEU A 66 -19.88 18.99 -32.76
CA LEU A 66 -19.78 19.56 -31.41
C LEU A 66 -18.45 19.17 -30.75
N PRO A 67 -17.90 20.03 -29.86
CA PRO A 67 -16.73 19.68 -29.05
C PRO A 67 -16.96 18.43 -28.19
N LYS A 68 -15.93 17.63 -27.97
CA LYS A 68 -16.01 16.45 -27.09
C LYS A 68 -16.23 16.88 -25.63
N VAL A 69 -16.90 16.03 -24.87
CA VAL A 69 -16.93 16.08 -23.40
C VAL A 69 -15.55 15.66 -22.87
N ASP A 70 -15.05 16.46 -21.94
CA ASP A 70 -13.81 16.25 -21.18
C ASP A 70 -14.17 15.70 -19.79
N PRO A 71 -13.50 14.64 -19.29
CA PRO A 71 -13.72 14.13 -17.93
C PRO A 71 -13.27 15.08 -16.82
N GLY A 72 -12.55 16.17 -17.15
CA GLY A 72 -12.20 17.22 -16.19
C GLY A 72 -11.11 16.82 -15.19
N CYS A 73 -10.46 15.67 -15.38
CA CYS A 73 -9.37 15.16 -14.55
C CYS A 73 -7.99 15.24 -15.22
N GLY A 74 -7.87 15.98 -16.33
CA GLY A 74 -6.63 16.17 -17.08
C GLY A 74 -6.39 15.08 -18.15
N THR A 75 -5.12 14.73 -18.38
CA THR A 75 -4.75 13.73 -19.40
C THR A 75 -5.37 12.38 -19.11
N VAL A 76 -6.18 11.87 -20.04
CA VAL A 76 -6.82 10.55 -19.96
C VAL A 76 -5.80 9.43 -20.21
N GLU A 77 -5.63 8.54 -19.24
CA GLU A 77 -4.77 7.37 -19.38
C GLU A 77 -5.50 6.20 -20.06
N LYS A 78 -4.72 5.33 -20.73
CA LYS A 78 -5.23 4.15 -21.44
C LYS A 78 -5.20 2.89 -20.57
N ASN A 79 -6.17 2.01 -20.78
CA ASN A 79 -6.31 0.71 -20.13
C ASN A 79 -6.43 0.82 -18.60
N ILE A 80 -7.30 1.74 -18.15
CA ILE A 80 -7.59 2.03 -16.74
C ILE A 80 -8.86 1.31 -16.31
N ASN A 81 -8.80 0.63 -15.17
CA ASN A 81 -9.96 0.02 -14.53
C ASN A 81 -10.74 1.07 -13.73
N ASP A 82 -12.04 0.86 -13.54
CA ASP A 82 -12.87 1.83 -12.80
C ASP A 82 -12.40 2.02 -11.35
N ASN A 83 -11.83 0.97 -10.74
CA ASN A 83 -11.30 1.03 -9.38
C ASN A 83 -10.06 1.89 -9.20
N GLU A 84 -9.43 2.34 -10.27
CA GLU A 84 -8.27 3.24 -10.24
C GLU A 84 -8.67 4.71 -10.36
N THR A 85 -9.97 5.00 -10.27
CA THR A 85 -10.56 6.32 -10.49
C THR A 85 -11.43 6.73 -9.30
N PRO A 86 -11.71 8.03 -9.10
CA PRO A 86 -11.12 9.18 -9.80
C PRO A 86 -9.68 9.47 -9.37
N ARG A 87 -8.97 10.19 -10.23
CA ARG A 87 -7.74 10.86 -9.82
C ARG A 87 -8.05 11.91 -8.74
N HIS A 88 -7.24 11.97 -7.70
CA HIS A 88 -7.40 12.92 -6.61
C HIS A 88 -6.05 13.25 -5.96
N THR A 89 -5.95 14.44 -5.35
CA THR A 89 -4.74 14.87 -4.65
C THR A 89 -4.67 14.25 -3.25
N VAL A 90 -3.51 13.71 -2.89
CA VAL A 90 -3.21 13.18 -1.55
C VAL A 90 -1.96 13.85 -1.01
N ASN A 91 -1.98 14.23 0.27
CA ASN A 91 -0.84 14.78 1.00
C ASN A 91 -0.20 13.69 1.84
N ILE A 92 1.08 13.42 1.62
CA ILE A 92 1.86 12.39 2.29
C ILE A 92 2.83 13.05 3.28
N GLN A 93 2.83 12.57 4.53
CA GLN A 93 3.84 12.94 5.53
C GLN A 93 5.16 12.21 5.25
N THR A 94 6.25 12.65 5.86
CA THR A 94 7.52 11.92 5.73
C THR A 94 7.44 10.59 6.48
N PHE A 95 8.01 9.55 5.88
CA PHE A 95 8.10 8.21 6.46
C PHE A 95 9.29 7.48 5.82
N LYS A 96 9.63 6.31 6.33
CA LYS A 96 10.63 5.42 5.74
C LYS A 96 9.95 4.25 5.03
N MET A 97 10.52 3.78 3.92
CA MET A 97 10.05 2.57 3.24
C MET A 97 11.22 1.64 2.95
N ALA A 98 11.02 0.33 3.13
CA ALA A 98 12.01 -0.68 2.78
C ALA A 98 12.33 -0.59 1.28
N ILE A 99 13.62 -0.69 0.92
CA ILE A 99 14.08 -0.53 -0.48
C ILE A 99 13.55 -1.63 -1.41
N MET A 100 13.24 -2.80 -0.85
CA MET A 100 12.65 -3.95 -1.53
C MET A 100 11.59 -4.58 -0.63
N PRO A 101 10.71 -5.46 -1.15
CA PRO A 101 9.80 -6.22 -0.30
C PRO A 101 10.58 -7.08 0.72
N VAL A 102 9.92 -7.52 1.79
CA VAL A 102 10.55 -8.39 2.80
C VAL A 102 11.12 -9.62 2.11
N THR A 103 12.38 -9.96 2.42
CA THR A 103 13.05 -11.07 1.75
C THR A 103 12.77 -12.40 2.43
N VAL A 104 12.98 -13.50 1.71
CA VAL A 104 12.90 -14.87 2.24
C VAL A 104 13.81 -15.03 3.46
N GLY A 105 15.04 -14.51 3.41
CA GLY A 105 15.98 -14.58 4.54
C GLY A 105 15.50 -13.80 5.77
N GLN A 106 14.88 -12.63 5.57
CA GLN A 106 14.31 -11.83 6.66
C GLN A 106 13.09 -12.55 7.28
N TYR A 107 12.22 -13.10 6.45
CA TYR A 107 11.03 -13.83 6.91
C TYR A 107 11.41 -15.15 7.61
N LYS A 108 12.42 -15.88 7.12
CA LYS A 108 12.95 -17.07 7.81
C LYS A 108 13.47 -16.75 9.21
N LYS A 109 14.15 -15.62 9.42
CA LYS A 109 14.58 -15.21 10.78
C LYS A 109 13.39 -14.98 11.71
N TYR A 110 12.29 -14.41 11.19
CA TYR A 110 11.04 -14.30 11.94
C TYR A 110 10.48 -15.68 12.29
N LEU A 111 10.34 -16.58 11.31
CA LEU A 111 9.85 -17.95 11.52
C LEU A 111 10.70 -18.74 12.52
N ASP A 112 12.02 -18.57 12.49
CA ASP A 112 12.95 -19.18 13.45
C ASP A 112 12.69 -18.65 14.87
N ALA A 113 12.56 -17.32 15.01
CA ALA A 113 12.35 -16.66 16.30
C ALA A 113 11.04 -17.05 16.98
N ILE A 114 9.99 -17.33 16.21
CA ILE A 114 8.70 -17.82 16.75
C ILE A 114 8.61 -19.35 16.84
N GLY A 115 9.67 -20.07 16.45
CA GLY A 115 9.74 -21.53 16.52
C GLY A 115 9.04 -22.28 15.37
N GLU A 116 8.46 -21.57 14.40
CA GLU A 116 7.71 -22.14 13.27
C GLU A 116 8.58 -22.98 12.33
N ILE A 117 9.88 -22.69 12.19
CA ILE A 117 10.78 -23.51 11.34
C ILE A 117 10.84 -24.98 11.81
N ASN A 118 10.66 -25.21 13.11
CA ASN A 118 10.70 -26.54 13.71
C ASN A 118 9.30 -27.14 13.92
N SER A 119 8.24 -26.42 13.53
CA SER A 119 6.88 -26.92 13.62
C SER A 119 6.73 -28.19 12.79
N LYS A 120 6.08 -29.20 13.37
CA LYS A 120 5.71 -30.45 12.69
C LYS A 120 4.25 -30.42 12.25
N ASP A 121 3.56 -29.31 12.46
CA ASP A 121 2.15 -29.19 12.17
C ASP A 121 1.98 -28.90 10.67
N ASP A 122 1.14 -29.70 10.01
CA ASP A 122 0.81 -29.52 8.58
C ASP A 122 0.12 -28.16 8.30
N TRP A 123 -0.34 -27.48 9.35
CA TRP A 123 -1.01 -26.17 9.30
C TRP A 123 -0.11 -25.00 9.73
N GLY A 124 1.18 -25.24 9.98
CA GLY A 124 2.15 -24.21 10.34
C GLY A 124 2.53 -23.30 9.16
N LEU A 125 3.31 -22.25 9.43
CA LEU A 125 3.71 -21.26 8.42
C LEU A 125 4.82 -21.77 7.49
N TYR A 126 5.62 -22.74 7.94
CA TYR A 126 6.80 -23.25 7.22
C TYR A 126 6.53 -24.57 6.49
N THR A 127 5.46 -24.60 5.69
CA THR A 127 5.00 -25.77 4.92
C THR A 127 5.97 -26.17 3.79
N GLU A 128 5.80 -27.38 3.23
CA GLU A 128 6.55 -27.81 2.03
C GLU A 128 6.27 -26.90 0.82
N GLU A 129 5.06 -26.38 0.68
CA GLU A 129 4.72 -25.42 -0.38
C GLU A 129 5.46 -24.09 -0.18
N PHE A 130 5.53 -23.58 1.06
CA PHE A 130 6.31 -22.38 1.38
C PHE A 130 7.79 -22.57 1.03
N LYS A 131 8.38 -23.70 1.42
CA LYS A 131 9.77 -24.04 1.09
C LYS A 131 9.99 -24.10 -0.42
N ARG A 132 9.07 -24.74 -1.15
CA ARG A 132 9.15 -24.89 -2.61
C ARG A 132 9.10 -23.55 -3.31
N LEU A 133 8.14 -22.69 -2.96
CA LEU A 133 7.95 -21.38 -3.60
C LEU A 133 9.06 -20.37 -3.24
N ASN A 134 9.68 -20.51 -2.07
CA ASN A 134 10.75 -19.62 -1.60
C ASN A 134 12.15 -20.27 -1.66
N SER A 135 12.35 -21.23 -2.58
CA SER A 135 13.63 -21.97 -2.75
C SER A 135 14.69 -21.24 -3.58
N PHE A 136 14.39 -20.04 -4.07
CA PHE A 136 15.23 -19.29 -5.03
C PHE A 136 16.31 -18.41 -4.36
N GLY A 137 16.44 -18.46 -3.04
CA GLY A 137 17.49 -17.78 -2.27
C GLY A 137 16.99 -16.70 -1.33
N ASP A 138 17.79 -16.36 -0.32
CA ASP A 138 17.37 -15.52 0.81
C ASP A 138 17.19 -14.03 0.47
N ASN A 139 17.71 -13.57 -0.67
CA ASN A 139 17.53 -12.20 -1.17
C ASN A 139 16.25 -12.03 -2.00
N MET A 140 15.52 -13.12 -2.29
CA MET A 140 14.26 -13.06 -3.02
C MET A 140 13.16 -12.44 -2.17
N PRO A 141 12.19 -11.71 -2.73
CA PRO A 141 11.05 -11.21 -1.98
C PRO A 141 10.16 -12.37 -1.52
N VAL A 142 9.84 -12.50 -0.24
CA VAL A 142 9.03 -13.62 0.26
C VAL A 142 7.64 -13.64 -0.40
N VAL A 143 7.17 -14.82 -0.75
CA VAL A 143 5.82 -15.06 -1.29
C VAL A 143 5.05 -16.08 -0.46
N GLN A 144 3.77 -16.24 -0.78
CA GLN A 144 2.83 -17.11 -0.05
C GLN A 144 2.61 -16.61 1.39
N VAL A 145 2.49 -15.29 1.53
CA VAL A 145 2.21 -14.64 2.81
C VAL A 145 0.84 -13.98 2.73
N SER A 146 -0.03 -14.31 3.67
CA SER A 146 -1.34 -13.68 3.83
C SER A 146 -1.20 -12.28 4.42
N TRP A 147 -2.26 -11.47 4.35
CA TRP A 147 -2.26 -10.15 4.99
C TRP A 147 -2.13 -10.25 6.51
N HIS A 148 -2.75 -11.28 7.12
CA HIS A 148 -2.66 -11.51 8.57
C HIS A 148 -1.25 -11.85 9.02
N GLU A 149 -0.54 -12.71 8.30
CA GLU A 149 0.86 -13.05 8.61
C GLU A 149 1.81 -11.87 8.40
N ALA A 150 1.56 -11.04 7.39
CA ALA A 150 2.31 -9.79 7.22
C ALA A 150 2.15 -8.87 8.44
N GLN A 151 0.94 -8.79 9.01
CA GLN A 151 0.69 -8.04 10.25
C GLN A 151 1.38 -8.67 11.46
N ASP A 152 1.38 -9.99 11.59
CA ASP A 152 2.04 -10.67 12.71
C ASP A 152 3.56 -10.53 12.64
N PHE A 153 4.14 -10.57 11.44
CA PHE A 153 5.55 -10.22 11.22
C PHE A 153 5.83 -8.77 11.66
N ILE A 154 4.98 -7.82 11.30
CA ILE A 154 5.13 -6.40 11.68
C ILE A 154 5.02 -6.21 13.19
N ARG A 155 4.07 -6.91 13.83
CA ARG A 155 3.88 -6.88 15.28
C ARG A 155 5.14 -7.40 15.98
N TRP A 156 5.62 -8.56 15.56
CA TRP A 156 6.87 -9.14 16.06
C TRP A 156 8.06 -8.21 15.85
N LEU A 157 8.17 -7.56 14.68
CA LEU A 157 9.24 -6.62 14.37
C LEU A 157 9.26 -5.43 15.35
N ASN A 158 8.09 -4.91 15.71
CA ASN A 158 7.95 -3.82 16.70
C ASN A 158 8.20 -4.27 18.13
N GLU A 159 7.82 -5.50 18.49
CA GLU A 159 8.01 -6.06 19.83
C GLU A 159 9.47 -6.42 20.11
N ASN A 160 10.26 -6.72 19.07
CA ASN A 160 11.63 -7.22 19.19
C ASN A 160 12.70 -6.22 18.73
N LYS A 161 12.32 -5.00 18.32
CA LYS A 161 13.30 -3.96 17.95
C LYS A 161 14.08 -3.48 19.17
N PRO A 162 15.35 -3.04 18.99
CA PRO A 162 16.11 -2.35 20.03
C PRO A 162 15.35 -1.14 20.59
N GLN A 163 15.53 -0.84 21.89
CA GLN A 163 14.84 0.27 22.54
C GLN A 163 15.20 1.65 21.98
N ASP A 164 16.38 1.77 21.35
CA ASP A 164 16.87 2.98 20.70
C ASP A 164 16.39 3.13 19.24
N ASP A 165 15.63 2.16 18.71
CA ASP A 165 14.95 2.28 17.42
C ASP A 165 13.64 3.08 17.60
N PRO A 166 13.57 4.35 17.15
CA PRO A 166 12.41 5.22 17.38
C PRO A 166 11.24 4.96 16.43
N TYR A 167 11.38 4.02 15.48
CA TYR A 167 10.40 3.86 14.41
C TYR A 167 9.33 2.84 14.75
N ILE A 168 8.08 3.13 14.40
CA ILE A 168 6.99 2.16 14.37
C ILE A 168 6.93 1.57 12.97
N TYR A 169 7.18 0.27 12.85
CA TYR A 169 7.06 -0.48 11.61
C TYR A 169 5.59 -0.83 11.33
N ARG A 170 5.20 -0.81 10.04
CA ARG A 170 3.84 -1.10 9.58
C ARG A 170 3.84 -1.45 8.09
N MET A 171 2.69 -1.89 7.57
CA MET A 171 2.47 -1.85 6.12
C MET A 171 2.28 -0.39 5.67
N PRO A 172 2.69 -0.03 4.46
CA PRO A 172 2.31 1.24 3.88
C PRO A 172 0.79 1.29 3.65
N SER A 173 0.22 2.50 3.65
CA SER A 173 -1.09 2.68 3.02
C SER A 173 -1.00 2.52 1.51
N GLU A 174 -2.13 2.34 0.85
CA GLU A 174 -2.21 2.31 -0.61
C GLU A 174 -1.69 3.62 -1.20
N ALA A 175 -2.05 4.75 -0.59
CA ALA A 175 -1.61 6.06 -1.00
C ALA A 175 -0.09 6.25 -0.86
N GLU A 176 0.50 5.84 0.27
CA GLU A 176 1.94 5.87 0.48
C GLU A 176 2.68 4.97 -0.52
N TRP A 177 2.12 3.80 -0.82
CA TRP A 177 2.70 2.88 -1.79
C TRP A 177 2.71 3.49 -3.20
N GLU A 178 1.60 4.12 -3.64
CA GLU A 178 1.53 4.74 -4.96
C GLU A 178 2.41 6.00 -5.04
N TYR A 179 2.45 6.81 -4.00
CA TYR A 179 3.36 7.95 -3.90
C TYR A 179 4.83 7.52 -4.02
N ALA A 180 5.21 6.50 -3.26
CA ALA A 180 6.54 5.92 -3.30
C ALA A 180 6.86 5.30 -4.67
N CYS A 181 5.88 4.68 -5.34
CA CYS A 181 6.02 4.18 -6.71
C CYS A 181 6.32 5.29 -7.71
N GLN A 182 5.55 6.39 -7.68
CA GLN A 182 5.71 7.52 -8.59
C GLN A 182 7.03 8.27 -8.34
N ALA A 183 7.49 8.41 -7.09
CA ALA A 183 8.77 9.03 -6.74
C ALA A 183 9.01 10.40 -7.43
N GLY A 184 7.96 11.23 -7.50
CA GLY A 184 7.96 12.54 -8.15
C GLY A 184 7.73 12.53 -9.67
N ASN A 185 7.60 11.36 -10.30
CA ASN A 185 7.35 11.21 -11.74
C ASN A 185 6.15 10.30 -12.01
N LYS A 186 5.14 10.80 -12.72
CA LYS A 186 3.96 10.01 -13.09
C LYS A 186 4.22 9.17 -14.35
N GLN A 187 4.96 8.08 -14.17
CA GLN A 187 5.23 7.08 -15.22
C GLN A 187 4.24 5.90 -15.15
N ARG A 188 4.13 5.16 -16.26
CA ARG A 188 3.23 3.99 -16.33
C ARG A 188 3.62 2.87 -15.36
N TYR A 189 4.92 2.67 -15.17
CA TYR A 189 5.50 1.74 -14.20
C TYR A 189 6.41 2.53 -13.25
N CYS A 190 6.66 2.01 -12.06
CA CYS A 190 7.43 2.73 -11.05
C CYS A 190 8.90 2.88 -11.50
N GLY A 191 9.25 4.04 -12.08
CA GLY A 191 10.60 4.36 -12.58
C GLY A 191 10.82 4.25 -14.10
N SER A 192 9.83 3.76 -14.88
CA SER A 192 9.94 3.68 -16.36
C SER A 192 8.55 3.62 -17.03
N ASP A 193 8.47 3.96 -18.30
CA ASP A 193 7.29 3.66 -19.14
C ASP A 193 7.37 2.28 -19.80
N ASN A 194 8.47 1.55 -19.57
CA ASN A 194 8.69 0.18 -19.99
C ASN A 194 8.90 -0.72 -18.76
N VAL A 195 7.97 -1.64 -18.51
CA VAL A 195 7.99 -2.52 -17.33
C VAL A 195 9.26 -3.37 -17.25
N PHE A 196 9.86 -3.73 -18.39
CA PHE A 196 11.03 -4.61 -18.43
C PHE A 196 12.30 -3.97 -17.86
N ASP A 197 12.33 -2.64 -17.69
CA ASP A 197 13.46 -1.94 -17.10
C ASP A 197 13.45 -2.02 -15.56
N VAL A 198 12.25 -2.11 -14.98
CA VAL A 198 11.99 -1.92 -13.54
C VAL A 198 11.37 -3.13 -12.86
N GLY A 199 10.89 -4.12 -13.63
CA GLY A 199 10.04 -5.18 -13.12
C GLY A 199 10.15 -6.53 -13.83
N TRP A 200 9.73 -7.56 -13.11
CA TRP A 200 9.55 -8.91 -13.62
C TRP A 200 8.06 -9.20 -13.78
N VAL A 201 7.62 -9.44 -15.01
CA VAL A 201 6.24 -9.77 -15.35
C VAL A 201 6.24 -11.00 -16.24
N ASN A 202 5.12 -11.71 -16.30
CA ASN A 202 5.03 -12.91 -17.10
C ASN A 202 5.16 -12.60 -18.60
N ARG A 203 6.21 -13.14 -19.21
CA ARG A 203 6.43 -13.15 -20.64
C ARG A 203 6.32 -14.60 -21.15
N ASN A 204 5.13 -14.96 -21.61
CA ASN A 204 4.84 -16.26 -22.23
C ASN A 204 5.01 -17.48 -21.29
N GLU A 205 4.62 -17.36 -20.03
CA GLU A 205 4.54 -18.43 -19.02
C GLU A 205 5.87 -19.04 -18.57
N THR A 206 6.98 -18.34 -18.81
CA THR A 206 8.34 -18.85 -18.51
C THR A 206 9.02 -18.22 -17.29
N GLU A 207 8.39 -17.23 -16.67
CA GLU A 207 9.05 -16.49 -15.58
C GLU A 207 8.86 -17.16 -14.23
N SER A 208 9.86 -17.00 -13.36
CA SER A 208 9.89 -17.45 -11.98
C SER A 208 10.18 -16.28 -11.04
N GLN A 209 10.17 -16.51 -9.73
CA GLN A 209 10.69 -15.55 -8.77
C GLN A 209 12.15 -15.19 -9.11
N ARG A 210 12.48 -13.90 -9.07
CA ARG A 210 13.80 -13.34 -9.35
C ARG A 210 14.11 -12.20 -8.39
N GLU A 211 15.39 -11.91 -8.24
CA GLU A 211 15.84 -10.86 -7.34
C GLU A 211 15.43 -9.50 -7.90
N VAL A 212 14.74 -8.68 -7.11
CA VAL A 212 14.20 -7.40 -7.60
C VAL A 212 15.29 -6.36 -7.86
N THR A 213 16.46 -6.52 -7.24
CA THR A 213 17.66 -5.66 -7.40
C THR A 213 18.38 -5.86 -8.73
N SER A 214 18.00 -6.89 -9.51
CA SER A 214 18.49 -7.09 -10.88
C SER A 214 17.81 -6.17 -11.92
N LYS A 215 16.81 -5.38 -11.49
CA LYS A 215 16.13 -4.34 -12.27
C LYS A 215 16.48 -2.95 -11.74
N SER A 216 16.19 -1.92 -12.53
CA SER A 216 16.41 -0.54 -12.11
C SER A 216 15.44 -0.15 -10.99
N PRO A 217 15.88 0.60 -9.98
CA PRO A 217 14.98 1.20 -9.01
C PRO A 217 14.25 2.42 -9.62
N ASN A 218 13.24 2.92 -8.93
CA ASN A 218 12.70 4.25 -9.24
C ASN A 218 13.61 5.39 -8.72
N ALA A 219 13.17 6.64 -8.89
CA ALA A 219 13.95 7.83 -8.55
C ALA A 219 14.31 7.95 -7.05
N TRP A 220 13.65 7.20 -6.16
CA TRP A 220 13.93 7.17 -4.72
C TRP A 220 14.68 5.90 -4.27
N GLY A 221 15.16 5.08 -5.21
CA GLY A 221 15.94 3.88 -4.87
C GLY A 221 15.10 2.68 -4.44
N LEU A 222 13.79 2.67 -4.75
CA LEU A 222 12.90 1.54 -4.46
C LEU A 222 12.89 0.55 -5.63
N TYR A 223 13.16 -0.72 -5.33
CA TYR A 223 13.19 -1.84 -6.27
C TYR A 223 11.91 -2.67 -6.19
N GLY A 224 11.49 -3.27 -7.30
CA GLY A 224 10.38 -4.22 -7.32
C GLY A 224 9.03 -3.60 -6.93
N MET A 225 8.81 -2.33 -7.29
CA MET A 225 7.51 -1.67 -7.12
C MET A 225 6.55 -2.01 -8.28
N SER A 226 7.08 -2.34 -9.47
CA SER A 226 6.31 -2.89 -10.59
C SER A 226 6.78 -4.32 -10.90
N GLY A 227 5.85 -5.26 -10.94
CA GLY A 227 6.10 -6.69 -11.11
C GLY A 227 6.73 -7.37 -9.89
N SER A 228 7.33 -8.52 -10.13
CA SER A 228 7.90 -9.41 -9.11
C SER A 228 6.83 -10.00 -8.21
N ILE A 229 6.36 -9.30 -7.18
CA ILE A 229 5.34 -9.83 -6.26
C ILE A 229 4.25 -8.81 -5.99
N TRP A 230 3.03 -9.32 -5.81
CA TRP A 230 1.95 -8.53 -5.26
C TRP A 230 2.30 -8.15 -3.83
N GLN A 231 2.09 -6.88 -3.48
CA GLN A 231 2.42 -6.34 -2.17
C GLN A 231 1.14 -5.97 -1.44
N TRP A 232 0.91 -6.61 -0.28
CA TRP A 232 -0.12 -6.19 0.65
C TRP A 232 0.15 -4.78 1.15
N VAL A 233 -0.93 -4.00 1.21
CA VAL A 233 -0.98 -2.70 1.89
C VAL A 233 -2.03 -2.75 3.01
N GLU A 234 -2.05 -1.72 3.85
CA GLU A 234 -2.91 -1.67 5.03
C GLU A 234 -4.41 -1.58 4.69
N ASP A 235 -4.74 -0.99 3.54
CA ASP A 235 -6.08 -0.57 3.15
C ASP A 235 -7.08 -1.71 2.93
N VAL A 236 -8.33 -1.47 3.34
CA VAL A 236 -9.50 -2.19 2.82
C VAL A 236 -9.65 -1.86 1.35
N TYR A 237 -10.05 -2.84 0.54
CA TYR A 237 -10.32 -2.60 -0.86
C TYR A 237 -11.68 -1.92 -1.05
N HIS A 238 -11.72 -0.90 -1.93
CA HIS A 238 -12.91 -0.21 -2.39
C HIS A 238 -12.93 -0.20 -3.92
N ASP A 239 -14.12 -0.21 -4.52
CA ASP A 239 -14.28 -0.28 -5.98
C ASP A 239 -13.91 1.00 -6.73
N ASN A 240 -13.49 2.06 -6.04
CA ASN A 240 -13.04 3.34 -6.58
C ASN A 240 -12.42 4.20 -5.46
N TYR A 241 -11.99 5.42 -5.79
CA TYR A 241 -11.44 6.42 -4.86
C TYR A 241 -12.46 7.48 -4.40
N PHE A 242 -13.77 7.29 -4.60
CA PHE A 242 -14.75 8.25 -4.08
C PHE A 242 -14.79 8.19 -2.55
N GLY A 243 -14.39 9.28 -1.89
CA GLY A 243 -14.30 9.35 -0.43
C GLY A 243 -13.01 8.77 0.15
N ALA A 244 -12.00 8.50 -0.68
CA ALA A 244 -10.69 8.07 -0.22
C ALA A 244 -10.04 9.14 0.68
N PRO A 245 -9.25 8.74 1.70
CA PRO A 245 -8.45 9.67 2.50
C PRO A 245 -7.48 10.49 1.63
N THR A 246 -7.27 11.76 2.01
CA THR A 246 -6.39 12.70 1.28
C THR A 246 -5.14 13.11 2.07
N ASP A 247 -4.88 12.42 3.17
CA ASP A 247 -3.80 12.68 4.13
C ASP A 247 -2.75 11.55 4.20
N GLY A 248 -2.83 10.60 3.27
CA GLY A 248 -1.94 9.45 3.21
C GLY A 248 -2.26 8.32 4.19
N SER A 249 -3.29 8.48 5.04
CA SER A 249 -3.73 7.42 5.92
C SER A 249 -4.37 6.26 5.14
N ALA A 250 -4.27 5.05 5.69
CA ALA A 250 -4.91 3.87 5.11
C ALA A 250 -6.43 3.95 5.21
N TRP A 251 -7.13 3.58 4.14
CA TRP A 251 -8.58 3.51 4.09
C TRP A 251 -9.09 2.24 4.78
N LYS A 252 -9.36 2.33 6.09
CA LYS A 252 -9.74 1.17 6.94
C LYS A 252 -11.24 0.95 7.09
N THR A 253 -12.05 1.93 6.75
CA THR A 253 -13.50 1.82 6.85
C THR A 253 -14.02 1.05 5.64
N LEU A 254 -14.69 -0.08 5.86
CA LEU A 254 -15.52 -0.70 4.83
C LEU A 254 -16.42 0.39 4.22
N SER A 255 -16.57 0.43 2.89
CA SER A 255 -17.60 1.29 2.30
C SER A 255 -18.89 1.01 3.07
N MET A 256 -19.39 2.02 3.77
CA MET A 256 -20.75 1.98 4.25
C MET A 256 -21.56 1.74 2.98
N ASN A 257 -22.25 0.61 2.90
CA ASN A 257 -23.18 0.40 1.78
C ASN A 257 -24.17 1.58 1.79
N ASP A 258 -24.84 1.88 0.68
CA ASP A 258 -25.83 2.98 0.66
C ASP A 258 -26.85 2.85 1.82
N ASP A 259 -27.13 1.61 2.24
CA ASP A 259 -27.89 1.28 3.44
C ASP A 259 -27.21 1.73 4.74
N ASP A 260 -25.91 1.51 4.93
CA ASP A 260 -25.18 1.95 6.12
C ASP A 260 -25.04 3.48 6.15
N ILE A 261 -24.85 4.13 4.99
CA ILE A 261 -24.85 5.60 4.88
C ILE A 261 -26.24 6.14 5.23
N LEU A 262 -27.30 5.48 4.76
CA LEU A 262 -28.68 5.81 5.10
C LEU A 262 -28.94 5.60 6.60
N GLN A 263 -28.47 4.49 7.20
CA GLN A 263 -28.58 4.23 8.64
C GLN A 263 -27.79 5.25 9.46
N GLN A 264 -26.61 5.68 9.02
CA GLN A 264 -25.80 6.71 9.68
C GLN A 264 -26.48 8.08 9.60
N LYS A 265 -27.03 8.44 8.44
CA LYS A 265 -27.81 9.67 8.24
C LYS A 265 -29.08 9.65 9.09
N ILE A 266 -29.79 8.53 9.14
CA ILE A 266 -30.98 8.33 9.98
C ILE A 266 -30.61 8.44 11.46
N LYS A 267 -29.52 7.80 11.91
CA LYS A 267 -29.05 7.89 13.30
C LYS A 267 -28.69 9.33 13.70
N THR A 268 -28.10 10.09 12.79
CA THR A 268 -27.77 11.51 12.99
C THR A 268 -29.03 12.38 13.07
N VAL A 269 -30.04 12.11 12.22
CA VAL A 269 -31.33 12.80 12.24
C VAL A 269 -32.13 12.47 13.51
N VAL A 270 -32.17 11.20 13.93
CA VAL A 270 -32.82 10.77 15.18
C VAL A 270 -32.17 11.42 16.40
N GLN A 271 -30.84 11.57 16.42
CA GLN A 271 -30.14 12.23 17.53
C GLN A 271 -30.46 13.73 17.66
N THR A 272 -30.87 14.38 16.56
CA THR A 272 -31.14 15.82 16.51
C THR A 272 -32.64 16.18 16.50
N ALA A 273 -33.53 15.19 16.41
CA ALA A 273 -34.98 15.37 16.36
C ALA A 273 -35.64 15.46 17.76
N ASP A 274 -36.82 16.10 17.81
CA ASP A 274 -37.67 16.14 19.00
C ASP A 274 -38.33 14.78 19.30
N ASN A 275 -38.90 14.61 20.50
CA ASN A 275 -39.39 13.30 20.96
C ASN A 275 -40.57 12.76 20.13
N GLU A 276 -41.38 13.62 19.51
CA GLU A 276 -42.52 13.18 18.69
C GLU A 276 -42.06 12.75 17.29
N GLN A 277 -41.01 13.39 16.76
CA GLN A 277 -40.38 13.02 15.49
C GLN A 277 -39.58 11.71 15.60
N LYS A 278 -38.92 11.46 16.74
CA LYS A 278 -38.19 10.20 17.02
C LYS A 278 -39.09 8.98 16.92
N GLU A 279 -40.25 9.02 17.57
CA GLU A 279 -41.18 7.89 17.62
C GLU A 279 -41.75 7.55 16.23
N ARG A 280 -42.02 8.58 15.40
CA ARG A 280 -42.48 8.40 14.02
C ARG A 280 -41.41 7.77 13.12
N VAL A 281 -40.15 8.18 13.28
CA VAL A 281 -39.02 7.64 12.50
C VAL A 281 -38.71 6.20 12.93
N GLU A 282 -38.73 5.88 14.23
CA GLU A 282 -38.53 4.52 14.74
C GLU A 282 -39.64 3.56 14.30
N THR A 283 -40.89 4.04 14.27
CA THR A 283 -42.03 3.26 13.78
C THR A 283 -41.90 2.98 12.27
N ALA A 284 -41.51 3.97 11.48
CA ALA A 284 -41.29 3.80 10.04
C ALA A 284 -40.13 2.83 9.72
N LEU A 285 -39.04 2.90 10.47
CA LEU A 285 -37.89 1.99 10.37
C LEU A 285 -38.26 0.54 10.72
N THR A 286 -39.10 0.36 11.74
CA THR A 286 -39.58 -0.95 12.17
C THR A 286 -40.47 -1.58 11.09
N ILE A 287 -41.34 -0.78 10.45
CA ILE A 287 -42.20 -1.23 9.36
C ILE A 287 -41.37 -1.64 8.13
N GLU A 288 -40.34 -0.89 7.76
CA GLU A 288 -39.44 -1.25 6.66
C GLU A 288 -38.61 -2.52 6.97
N ARG A 289 -38.13 -2.67 8.21
CA ARG A 289 -37.43 -3.90 8.64
C ARG A 289 -38.33 -5.13 8.57
N LEU A 290 -39.60 -5.01 8.99
CA LEU A 290 -40.58 -6.08 8.89
C LEU A 290 -40.94 -6.44 7.44
N ARG A 291 -40.92 -5.46 6.52
CA ARG A 291 -41.10 -5.70 5.07
C ARG A 291 -39.91 -6.42 4.44
N TYR A 292 -38.69 -6.05 4.84
CA TYR A 292 -37.46 -6.71 4.40
C TYR A 292 -37.38 -8.15 4.88
N ASP A 293 -37.66 -8.40 6.17
CA ASP A 293 -37.68 -9.74 6.75
C ASP A 293 -38.79 -10.63 6.17
N ALA A 294 -39.91 -10.03 5.75
CA ALA A 294 -40.96 -10.72 5.02
C ALA A 294 -40.52 -11.09 3.58
N GLY A 295 -39.72 -10.24 2.93
CA GLY A 295 -39.15 -10.51 1.60
C GLY A 295 -38.05 -11.58 1.58
N ILE A 296 -37.26 -11.69 2.66
CA ILE A 296 -36.21 -12.73 2.79
C ILE A 296 -36.79 -14.15 2.90
N LYS A 297 -37.97 -14.32 3.52
CA LYS A 297 -38.58 -15.64 3.69
C LYS A 297 -39.07 -16.30 2.40
N GLU A 298 -39.22 -15.55 1.30
CA GLU A 298 -39.60 -16.12 0.00
C GLU A 298 -38.40 -16.63 -0.83
N GLN A 299 -37.15 -16.36 -0.44
CA GLN A 299 -35.96 -16.72 -1.23
C GLN A 299 -34.94 -17.62 -0.52
N HIS A 300 -35.36 -18.52 0.36
CA HIS A 300 -34.44 -19.45 1.01
C HIS A 300 -34.55 -20.88 0.48
N GLY A 301 -33.80 -21.10 -0.61
CA GLY A 301 -33.48 -22.39 -1.17
C GLY A 301 -32.08 -22.44 -1.80
N THR A 302 -31.07 -21.70 -1.32
CA THR A 302 -29.66 -21.98 -1.68
C THR A 302 -28.65 -21.25 -0.78
N GLN A 303 -27.71 -22.02 -0.23
CA GLN A 303 -26.40 -21.68 0.35
C GLN A 303 -26.21 -20.36 1.13
N ILE A 304 -25.95 -20.52 2.43
CA ILE A 304 -25.37 -19.50 3.31
C ILE A 304 -23.96 -19.16 2.78
N LYS A 305 -23.81 -18.01 2.10
CA LYS A 305 -22.50 -17.40 1.86
C LYS A 305 -21.97 -16.91 3.21
N SER A 306 -20.75 -17.32 3.54
CA SER A 306 -20.01 -16.86 4.70
C SER A 306 -19.96 -15.33 4.76
N GLU A 307 -20.11 -14.82 5.97
CA GLU A 307 -20.15 -13.40 6.35
C GLU A 307 -19.01 -12.58 5.74
N ASN A 308 -19.31 -11.32 5.39
CA ASN A 308 -18.47 -10.33 4.71
C ASN A 308 -17.06 -10.13 5.34
N VAL A 309 -16.05 -10.90 4.93
CA VAL A 309 -14.66 -10.56 5.20
C VAL A 309 -14.23 -9.47 4.22
N ALA A 310 -13.91 -8.28 4.74
CA ALA A 310 -13.39 -7.17 3.95
C ALA A 310 -12.13 -7.58 3.19
N THR A 311 -12.14 -7.49 1.86
CA THR A 311 -10.94 -7.69 1.05
C THR A 311 -9.92 -6.57 1.30
N ARG A 312 -8.65 -6.86 1.05
CA ARG A 312 -7.51 -5.96 1.20
C ARG A 312 -6.92 -5.62 -0.16
N VAL A 313 -6.22 -4.50 -0.23
CA VAL A 313 -5.58 -4.06 -1.47
C VAL A 313 -4.22 -4.74 -1.64
N LEU A 314 -3.96 -5.20 -2.87
CA LEU A 314 -2.67 -5.63 -3.38
C LEU A 314 -2.20 -4.68 -4.47
N ARG A 315 -0.91 -4.36 -4.46
CA ARG A 315 -0.26 -3.43 -5.39
C ARG A 315 0.93 -4.07 -6.11
N GLY A 316 1.31 -3.47 -7.25
CA GLY A 316 2.57 -3.73 -7.93
C GLY A 316 2.59 -4.85 -8.97
N GLY A 317 1.65 -5.80 -8.97
CA GLY A 317 1.66 -6.92 -9.91
C GLY A 317 2.67 -8.00 -9.53
N SER A 318 2.77 -9.09 -10.31
CA SER A 318 3.74 -10.16 -10.02
C SER A 318 4.33 -10.80 -11.28
N TRP A 319 5.38 -11.60 -11.11
CA TRP A 319 6.05 -12.35 -12.16
C TRP A 319 5.13 -13.35 -12.89
N ARG A 320 3.92 -13.62 -12.38
CA ARG A 320 2.91 -14.50 -12.99
C ARG A 320 1.92 -13.76 -13.90
N PHE A 321 1.79 -12.45 -13.75
CA PHE A 321 0.83 -11.65 -14.51
C PHE A 321 1.50 -10.81 -15.58
N SER A 322 0.74 -10.44 -16.60
CA SER A 322 1.21 -9.57 -17.66
C SER A 322 1.48 -8.14 -17.16
N GLU A 323 2.12 -7.34 -17.99
CA GLU A 323 2.44 -5.94 -17.72
C GLU A 323 1.22 -5.06 -17.38
N SER A 324 0.00 -5.46 -17.73
CA SER A 324 -1.19 -4.66 -17.41
C SER A 324 -1.46 -4.55 -15.91
N PHE A 325 -0.99 -5.53 -15.13
CA PHE A 325 -1.17 -5.62 -13.68
C PHE A 325 -0.06 -4.91 -12.88
N ALA A 326 1.03 -4.52 -13.55
CA ALA A 326 2.20 -3.92 -12.90
C ALA A 326 2.20 -2.38 -12.94
N ARG A 327 1.13 -1.78 -13.47
CA ARG A 327 1.02 -0.32 -13.60
C ARG A 327 1.04 0.36 -12.25
N SER A 328 1.58 1.57 -12.19
CA SER A 328 1.71 2.35 -10.96
C SER A 328 0.39 2.55 -10.21
N THR A 329 -0.74 2.59 -10.92
CA THR A 329 -2.09 2.79 -10.39
C THR A 329 -2.91 1.49 -10.22
N TYR A 330 -2.42 0.32 -10.67
CA TYR A 330 -3.22 -0.90 -10.72
C TYR A 330 -3.57 -1.44 -9.32
N ARG A 331 -4.86 -1.66 -9.07
CA ARG A 331 -5.40 -2.21 -7.81
C ARG A 331 -5.90 -3.63 -8.01
N LEU A 332 -5.54 -4.53 -7.09
CA LEU A 332 -6.13 -5.86 -6.97
C LEU A 332 -6.76 -6.02 -5.59
N ALA A 333 -7.96 -6.61 -5.53
CA ALA A 333 -8.58 -7.06 -4.30
C ALA A 333 -8.10 -8.46 -3.95
N GLY A 334 -7.74 -8.70 -2.69
CA GLY A 334 -7.40 -10.02 -2.18
C GLY A 334 -8.09 -10.30 -0.85
N GLU A 335 -8.51 -11.55 -0.64
CA GLU A 335 -8.97 -11.98 0.69
C GLU A 335 -7.77 -12.00 1.66
N PRO A 336 -7.91 -11.41 2.87
CA PRO A 336 -6.77 -11.20 3.76
C PRO A 336 -6.12 -12.50 4.27
N GLY A 337 -6.87 -13.61 4.30
CA GLY A 337 -6.35 -14.94 4.65
C GLY A 337 -5.74 -15.71 3.48
N ASN A 338 -5.75 -15.17 2.25
CA ASN A 338 -5.32 -15.91 1.08
C ASN A 338 -3.79 -15.85 0.88
N TRP A 339 -3.17 -17.03 0.85
CA TRP A 339 -1.75 -17.26 0.58
C TRP A 339 -1.46 -17.49 -0.89
N TYR A 340 -1.95 -16.62 -1.76
CA TYR A 340 -1.65 -16.77 -3.18
C TYR A 340 -0.14 -16.72 -3.42
N TYR A 341 0.37 -17.61 -4.29
CA TYR A 341 1.79 -17.88 -4.51
C TYR A 341 2.64 -16.68 -4.97
N GLY A 342 2.03 -15.53 -5.26
CA GLY A 342 2.70 -14.30 -5.66
C GLY A 342 2.51 -13.14 -4.67
N ASN A 343 1.86 -13.37 -3.52
CA ASN A 343 1.59 -12.36 -2.51
C ASN A 343 2.72 -12.33 -1.48
N GLY A 344 3.26 -11.13 -1.26
CA GLY A 344 4.13 -10.79 -0.16
C GLY A 344 3.83 -9.38 0.31
N PHE A 345 4.80 -8.70 0.90
CA PHE A 345 4.58 -7.38 1.47
C PHE A 345 5.87 -6.59 1.61
N ARG A 346 5.73 -5.29 1.87
CA ARG A 346 6.82 -4.35 2.10
C ARG A 346 6.57 -3.63 3.41
N VAL A 347 7.65 -3.32 4.12
CA VAL A 347 7.60 -2.58 5.39
C VAL A 347 7.77 -1.08 5.14
N ALA A 348 6.92 -0.30 5.80
CA ALA A 348 7.08 1.13 6.01
C ALA A 348 7.35 1.40 7.50
N ALA A 349 7.89 2.56 7.83
CA ALA A 349 8.13 2.95 9.20
C ALA A 349 7.94 4.47 9.39
N SER A 350 7.34 4.86 10.49
CA SER A 350 7.15 6.27 10.87
C SER A 350 7.77 6.51 12.24
N LEU A 351 8.16 7.75 12.55
CA LEU A 351 8.56 8.10 13.91
C LEU A 351 7.37 7.88 14.86
N GLN A 352 7.67 7.37 16.05
CA GLN A 352 6.70 7.15 17.12
C GLN A 352 6.04 8.44 17.62
#